data_AF-A0A1V2KZL7-F1
#
_entry.id   AF-A0A1V2KZL7-F1
#
_cell.length_a   1.000
_cell.length_b   1.000
_cell.length_c   1.000
_cell.angle_alpha   90.00
_cell.angle_beta   90.00
_cell.angle_gamma   90.00
#
_symmetry.space_group_name_H-M   'P 1'
#
loop_
_entity.id
_entity.type
_entity.pdbx_description
1 polymer ?
#
loop_
_entity_poly.entity_id
_entity_poly.type
_entity_poly.pdbx_seq_one_letter_code
_entity_poly.pdbx_strand_id
1 'polypeptide(L)'
;KPTKFPAKTRKEAEQFTRIVRVLSLLEDNLKRNYTATRRDVFYQDVELFRVQSKVDLIVEAICRVMETSGDQIGAVASQKGLMLGSVTMTLISGETKIIHSSNGEPILVPRLLDVDSVEPTEQIEYILVVEKEAVFNAFMKSSTSIHPRIIITARGFPDVLTRMFLHKLSESCPDVPVYGFADFDPSGWHILQCYRTGGPQRSINTMQQSCPRLQLTSASILDFYKKSNCSPLSHRDFQSCRNILLKWSHQHLTVDKMKSVLVFLSTFVSLALATSKISLAVPAFAKECIYHDLLEESESLVIGYQVLTGGNFELNFEIISPKGESIIKQENEKYADFVLKTFGLGGYSFCFSNPYKDLKKVEFSISLASNADQETTTKKEDVVADHSLLEIDRNVNKIEKIMNYLRAREWRNMSTVESTQSRTVYLSIAVIILTVGISLGQAAIVQFLFAGREKNYV
;
A
#
# COMPACT_ATOMS: atom_id res chain seq x y z
N LYS A 1 11.47 21.69 13.10
CA LYS A 1 12.63 22.27 12.38
C LYS A 1 13.79 22.34 13.35
N PRO A 2 15.02 21.99 12.93
CA PRO A 2 16.19 22.12 13.79
C PRO A 2 16.37 23.58 14.19
N THR A 3 16.53 23.84 15.49
CA THR A 3 16.89 25.16 16.02
C THR A 3 18.33 25.47 15.63
N LYS A 4 18.53 26.53 14.85
CA LYS A 4 19.86 26.98 14.44
C LYS A 4 20.37 28.03 15.41
N PHE A 5 21.65 27.95 15.78
CA PHE A 5 22.35 28.99 16.52
C PHE A 5 23.55 29.49 15.69
N PRO A 6 23.78 30.82 15.59
CA PRO A 6 22.98 31.91 16.14
C PRO A 6 21.58 32.00 15.49
N ALA A 7 20.57 32.35 16.29
CA ALA A 7 19.18 32.45 15.84
C ALA A 7 18.99 33.64 14.88
N LYS A 8 18.27 33.43 13.77
CA LYS A 8 18.02 34.49 12.78
C LYS A 8 16.71 35.24 13.04
N THR A 9 15.82 34.65 13.84
CA THR A 9 14.49 35.21 14.13
C THR A 9 14.20 35.16 15.63
N ARG A 10 13.32 36.06 16.11
CA ARG A 10 12.84 36.07 17.50
C ARG A 10 12.27 34.72 17.94
N LYS A 11 11.50 34.05 17.06
CA LYS A 11 10.91 32.73 17.36
C LYS A 11 11.97 31.65 17.55
N GLU A 12 13.02 31.67 16.73
CA GLU A 12 14.15 30.75 16.88
C GLU A 12 14.94 31.03 18.17
N ALA A 13 15.15 32.30 18.50
CA ALA A 13 15.79 32.71 19.75
C ALA A 13 14.97 32.23 20.96
N GLU A 14 13.65 32.48 20.98
CA GLU A 14 12.76 31.99 22.06
C GLU A 14 12.79 30.46 22.18
N GLN A 15 12.83 29.73 21.06
CA GLN A 15 12.93 28.27 21.08
C GLN A 15 14.28 27.80 21.64
N PHE A 16 15.38 28.44 21.24
CA PHE A 16 16.71 28.14 21.75
C PHE A 16 16.82 28.45 23.25
N THR A 17 16.32 29.60 23.70
CA THR A 17 16.28 29.97 25.12
C THR A 17 15.52 28.95 25.95
N ARG A 18 14.38 28.45 25.47
CA ARG A 18 13.64 27.38 26.16
C ARG A 18 14.45 26.09 26.30
N ILE A 19 15.18 25.69 25.26
CA ILE A 19 16.02 24.47 25.29
C ILE A 19 17.13 24.64 26.32
N VAL A 20 17.86 25.76 26.26
CA VAL A 20 18.95 26.07 27.22
C VAL A 20 18.42 26.16 28.64
N ARG A 21 17.25 26.77 28.86
CA ARG A 21 16.63 26.86 30.18
C ARG A 21 16.27 25.49 30.74
N VAL A 22 15.66 24.62 29.94
CA VAL A 22 15.38 23.23 30.36
C VAL A 22 16.68 22.51 30.69
N LEU A 23 17.70 22.56 29.83
CA LEU A 23 18.99 21.92 30.10
C LEU A 23 19.62 22.40 31.41
N SER A 24 19.63 23.71 31.66
CA SER A 24 20.12 24.30 32.90
C SER A 24 19.36 23.79 34.13
N LEU A 25 18.02 23.72 34.06
CA LEU A 25 17.22 23.18 35.16
C LEU A 25 17.49 21.70 35.41
N LEU A 26 17.66 20.90 34.35
CA LEU A 26 18.00 19.47 34.48
C LEU A 26 19.40 19.29 35.07
N GLU A 27 20.37 20.07 34.62
CA GLU A 27 21.74 20.06 35.15
C GLU A 27 21.76 20.41 36.64
N ASP A 28 21.04 21.46 37.05
CA ASP A 28 20.93 21.86 38.46
C ASP A 28 20.27 20.78 39.31
N ASN A 29 19.22 20.14 38.79
CA ASN A 29 18.54 19.02 39.46
C ASN A 29 19.49 17.84 39.65
N LEU A 30 20.23 17.46 38.61
CA LEU A 30 21.21 16.37 38.66
C LEU A 30 22.34 16.66 39.66
N LYS A 31 22.90 17.88 39.66
CA LYS A 31 23.92 18.31 40.64
C LYS A 31 23.45 18.20 42.09
N ARG A 32 22.14 18.36 42.31
CA ARG A 32 21.51 18.30 43.65
C ARG A 32 20.99 16.91 44.01
N ASN A 33 21.17 15.90 43.15
CA ASN A 33 20.49 14.60 43.26
C ASN A 33 18.96 14.74 43.45
N TYR A 34 18.38 15.75 42.82
CA TYR A 34 16.95 16.05 42.89
C TYR A 34 16.25 15.57 41.61
N THR A 35 15.10 14.92 41.76
CA THR A 35 14.24 14.52 40.63
C THR A 35 13.03 15.43 40.58
N ALA A 36 12.89 16.19 39.49
CA ALA A 36 11.75 17.05 39.25
C ALA A 36 10.74 16.36 38.32
N THR A 37 9.45 16.62 38.49
CA THR A 37 8.48 16.26 37.45
C THR A 37 8.56 17.24 36.29
N ARG A 38 8.13 16.82 35.09
CA ARG A 38 8.01 17.75 33.94
C ARG A 38 7.12 18.96 34.22
N ARG A 39 6.16 18.83 35.15
CA ARG A 39 5.33 19.96 35.60
C ARG A 39 6.12 20.90 36.50
N ASP A 40 6.95 20.38 37.40
CA ASP A 40 7.82 21.20 38.23
C ASP A 40 8.78 22.01 37.35
N VAL A 41 9.37 21.39 36.32
CA VAL A 41 10.19 22.10 35.31
C VAL A 41 9.40 23.22 34.61
N PHE A 42 8.13 22.98 34.28
CA PHE A 42 7.26 24.00 33.70
C PHE A 42 6.99 25.16 34.67
N TYR A 43 6.78 24.87 35.96
CA TYR A 43 6.52 25.88 36.99
C TYR A 43 7.73 26.74 37.32
N GLN A 44 8.96 26.29 37.03
CA GLN A 44 10.17 27.11 37.21
C GLN A 44 10.19 28.36 36.32
N ASP A 45 9.46 28.36 35.19
CA ASP A 45 9.42 29.51 34.27
C ASP A 45 8.17 29.50 33.37
N VAL A 46 7.00 29.71 33.98
CA VAL A 46 5.70 29.64 33.29
C VAL A 46 5.59 30.67 32.17
N GLU A 47 6.20 31.86 32.33
CA GLU A 47 6.18 32.93 31.33
C GLU A 47 6.96 32.57 30.05
N LEU A 48 8.13 31.94 30.23
CA LEU A 48 8.95 31.48 29.11
C LEU A 48 8.28 30.32 28.36
N PHE A 49 7.80 29.31 29.09
CA PHE A 49 7.26 28.09 28.48
C PHE A 49 5.84 28.27 27.93
N ARG A 50 4.98 29.01 28.65
CA ARG A 50 3.56 29.29 28.38
C ARG A 50 2.65 28.06 28.36
N VAL A 51 3.09 26.95 27.75
CA VAL A 51 2.31 25.72 27.56
C VAL A 51 3.18 24.51 27.93
N GLN A 52 2.65 23.60 28.75
CA GLN A 52 3.31 22.37 29.21
C GLN A 52 3.90 21.53 28.07
N SER A 53 3.18 21.43 26.93
CA SER A 53 3.61 20.65 25.77
C SER A 53 4.95 21.09 25.17
N LYS A 54 5.39 22.33 25.43
CA LYS A 54 6.71 22.83 25.03
C LYS A 54 7.83 22.20 25.86
N VAL A 55 7.63 22.07 27.18
CA VAL A 55 8.58 21.40 28.07
C VAL A 55 8.67 19.92 27.70
N ASP A 56 7.51 19.26 27.52
CA ASP A 56 7.47 17.84 27.15
C ASP A 56 8.23 17.55 25.85
N LEU A 57 8.04 18.38 24.82
CA LEU A 57 8.70 18.21 23.53
C LEU A 57 10.22 18.45 23.61
N ILE A 58 10.67 19.38 24.46
CA ILE A 58 12.09 19.66 24.67
C ILE A 58 12.74 18.51 25.46
N VAL A 59 12.14 18.09 26.57
CA VAL A 59 12.62 16.96 27.38
C VAL A 59 12.70 15.69 26.53
N GLU A 60 11.67 15.40 25.72
CA GLU A 60 11.68 14.23 24.84
C GLU A 60 12.74 14.33 23.73
N ALA A 61 13.02 15.52 23.22
CA ALA A 61 14.10 15.74 22.27
C ALA A 61 15.48 15.53 22.92
N ILE A 62 15.68 16.00 24.15
CA ILE A 62 16.92 15.79 24.92
C ILE A 62 17.11 14.30 25.19
N CYS A 63 16.09 13.60 25.68
CA CYS A 63 16.10 12.14 25.87
C CYS A 63 16.52 11.40 24.60
N ARG A 64 15.98 11.81 23.44
CA ARG A 64 16.31 11.22 22.13
C ARG A 64 17.77 11.46 21.70
N VAL A 65 18.29 12.67 21.91
CA VAL A 65 19.67 13.01 21.53
C VAL A 65 20.70 12.35 22.45
N MET A 66 20.37 12.26 23.74
CA MET A 66 21.25 11.70 24.77
C MET A 66 21.08 10.18 24.95
N GLU A 67 20.20 9.54 24.16
CA GLU A 67 19.86 8.11 24.28
C GLU A 67 19.52 7.68 25.72
N THR A 68 18.80 8.54 26.44
CA THR A 68 18.52 8.41 27.88
C THR A 68 17.03 8.50 28.16
N SER A 69 16.57 7.99 29.30
CA SER A 69 15.18 8.16 29.76
C SER A 69 14.99 9.45 30.57
N GLY A 70 13.73 9.90 30.70
CA GLY A 70 13.39 11.05 31.54
C GLY A 70 13.72 10.83 33.02
N ASP A 71 13.70 9.58 33.46
CA ASP A 71 14.02 9.19 34.83
C ASP A 71 15.52 9.37 35.14
N GLN A 72 16.39 9.07 34.16
CA GLN A 72 17.84 9.20 34.29
C GLN A 72 18.32 10.67 34.29
N ILE A 73 17.60 11.57 33.62
CA ILE A 73 17.97 13.00 33.55
C ILE A 73 17.24 13.89 34.57
N GLY A 74 16.51 13.29 35.52
CA GLY A 74 15.84 14.04 36.58
C GLY A 74 14.56 14.78 36.15
N ALA A 75 13.96 14.42 35.00
CA ALA A 75 12.68 14.95 34.50
C ALA A 75 11.63 13.85 34.33
N VAL A 76 11.12 13.41 35.47
CA VAL A 76 10.19 12.29 35.56
C VAL A 76 8.78 12.72 35.12
N ALA A 77 8.04 11.81 34.49
CA ALA A 77 6.61 12.06 34.24
C ALA A 77 5.85 12.13 35.57
N SER A 78 4.91 13.06 35.72
CA SER A 78 4.09 13.16 36.93
C SER A 78 3.33 11.85 37.16
N GLN A 79 3.63 11.16 38.27
CA GLN A 79 2.91 9.98 38.72
C GLN A 79 1.51 10.39 39.16
N LYS A 80 0.48 9.80 38.53
CA LYS A 80 -0.92 10.10 38.87
C LYS A 80 -1.83 8.88 38.91
N GLY A 81 -1.37 7.75 38.40
CA GLY A 81 -2.09 6.50 38.45
C GLY A 81 -2.31 6.04 39.88
N LEU A 82 -3.51 5.53 40.15
CA LEU A 82 -3.85 4.81 41.36
C LEU A 82 -4.17 3.36 41.05
N MET A 83 -3.87 2.51 42.02
CA MET A 83 -4.15 1.09 42.01
C MET A 83 -4.86 0.70 43.29
N LEU A 84 -5.82 -0.21 43.17
CA LEU A 84 -6.42 -0.95 44.28
C LEU A 84 -6.15 -2.44 44.06
N GLY A 85 -5.53 -3.09 45.04
CA GLY A 85 -5.21 -4.52 44.99
C GLY A 85 -3.81 -4.79 45.54
N SER A 86 -3.30 -5.97 45.27
CA SER A 86 -1.99 -6.39 45.76
C SER A 86 -1.18 -7.08 44.68
N VAL A 87 0.07 -6.64 44.53
CA VAL A 87 1.02 -7.14 43.53
C VAL A 87 2.38 -7.38 44.16
N THR A 88 3.08 -8.39 43.65
CA THR A 88 4.49 -8.64 43.90
C THR A 88 5.26 -8.13 42.69
N MET A 89 6.26 -7.29 42.94
CA MET A 89 7.19 -6.81 41.93
C MET A 89 8.52 -7.54 42.10
N THR A 90 9.00 -8.17 41.03
CA THR A 90 10.30 -8.83 41.01
C THR A 90 11.30 -7.90 40.32
N LEU A 91 12.35 -7.50 41.03
CA LEU A 91 13.43 -6.67 40.49
C LEU A 91 14.37 -7.53 39.64
N ILE A 92 15.12 -6.88 38.74
CA ILE A 92 16.17 -7.53 37.93
C ILE A 92 17.25 -8.16 38.82
N SER A 93 17.45 -7.64 40.04
CA SER A 93 18.35 -8.21 41.05
C SER A 93 17.86 -9.55 41.64
N GLY A 94 16.61 -9.94 41.37
CA GLY A 94 15.93 -11.09 41.98
C GLY A 94 15.24 -10.78 43.31
N GLU A 95 15.37 -9.56 43.85
CA GLU A 95 14.64 -9.14 45.05
C GLU A 95 13.15 -8.94 44.73
N THR A 96 12.28 -9.44 45.60
CA THR A 96 10.83 -9.29 45.46
C THR A 96 10.29 -8.27 46.45
N LYS A 97 9.43 -7.38 45.96
CA LYS A 97 8.77 -6.34 46.75
C LYS A 97 7.26 -6.49 46.66
N ILE A 98 6.61 -6.74 47.78
CA ILE A 98 5.15 -6.81 47.86
C ILE A 98 4.58 -5.40 48.04
N ILE A 99 3.61 -5.05 47.20
CA ILE A 99 2.89 -3.79 47.25
C ILE A 99 1.40 -4.10 47.36
N HIS A 100 0.84 -3.77 48.53
CA HIS A 100 -0.54 -4.11 48.89
C HIS A 100 -1.31 -2.85 49.30
N SER A 101 -2.53 -2.70 48.79
CA SER A 101 -3.52 -1.71 49.25
C SER A 101 -3.99 -2.01 50.69
N SER A 102 -3.29 -1.48 51.69
CA SER A 102 -3.70 -1.62 53.10
C SER A 102 -5.05 -0.97 53.38
N ASN A 103 -5.95 -1.67 54.10
CA ASN A 103 -7.25 -1.17 54.54
C ASN A 103 -8.18 -0.66 53.43
N GLY A 104 -8.03 -1.16 52.20
CA GLY A 104 -8.85 -0.74 51.06
C GLY A 104 -8.51 0.65 50.51
N GLU A 105 -7.41 1.26 50.96
CA GLU A 105 -6.90 2.53 50.44
C GLU A 105 -6.13 2.32 49.14
N PRO A 106 -6.27 3.23 48.16
CA PRO A 106 -5.58 3.12 46.90
C PRO A 106 -4.13 3.56 47.06
N ILE A 107 -3.26 2.86 46.35
CA ILE A 107 -1.84 3.16 46.29
C ILE A 107 -1.52 3.86 44.97
N LEU A 108 -0.50 4.71 44.98
CA LEU A 108 0.04 5.22 43.71
C LEU A 108 0.64 4.06 42.94
N VAL A 109 0.36 3.99 41.63
CA VAL A 109 0.95 2.99 40.74
C VAL A 109 2.47 3.03 40.87
N PRO A 110 3.13 1.94 41.29
CA PRO A 110 4.54 1.96 41.66
C PRO A 110 5.45 2.30 40.48
N ARG A 111 6.61 2.92 40.78
CA ARG A 111 7.65 3.15 39.77
C ARG A 111 8.28 1.82 39.37
N LEU A 112 8.55 1.66 38.08
CA LEU A 112 9.02 0.41 37.47
C LEU A 112 10.55 0.40 37.23
N LEU A 113 11.32 1.07 38.09
CA LEU A 113 12.78 1.13 37.98
C LEU A 113 13.36 -0.25 38.31
N ASP A 114 14.10 -0.82 37.36
CA ASP A 114 14.75 -2.13 37.46
C ASP A 114 13.79 -3.27 37.80
N VAL A 115 12.54 -3.18 37.32
CA VAL A 115 11.50 -4.20 37.53
C VAL A 115 11.40 -5.13 36.34
N ASP A 116 11.55 -6.43 36.61
CA ASP A 116 11.41 -7.49 35.63
C ASP A 116 9.93 -7.86 35.42
N SER A 117 9.26 -8.39 36.44
CA SER A 117 7.83 -8.78 36.38
C SER A 117 6.98 -8.08 37.45
N VAL A 118 5.67 -8.01 37.19
CA VAL A 118 4.66 -7.52 38.13
C VAL A 118 3.51 -8.52 38.15
N GLU A 119 3.38 -9.26 39.24
CA GLU A 119 2.42 -10.34 39.38
C GLU A 119 1.40 -10.05 40.49
N PRO A 120 0.13 -10.46 40.35
CA PRO A 120 -0.81 -10.45 41.47
C PRO A 120 -0.28 -11.31 42.63
N THR A 121 -0.44 -10.87 43.89
CA THR A 121 -0.07 -11.72 45.05
C THR A 121 -0.99 -12.93 45.23
N GLU A 122 -2.21 -12.85 44.70
CA GLU A 122 -3.26 -13.86 44.80
C GLU A 122 -3.93 -14.05 43.45
N GLN A 123 -4.66 -15.16 43.27
CA GLN A 123 -5.40 -15.41 42.05
C GLN A 123 -6.55 -14.40 41.91
N ILE A 124 -6.50 -13.60 40.85
CA ILE A 124 -7.53 -12.60 40.52
C ILE A 124 -8.39 -13.07 39.35
N GLU A 125 -9.64 -12.63 39.32
CA GLU A 125 -10.56 -12.95 38.22
C GLU A 125 -10.44 -12.00 37.05
N TYR A 126 -10.13 -10.72 37.30
CA TYR A 126 -9.98 -9.71 36.25
C TYR A 126 -9.18 -8.50 36.73
N ILE A 127 -8.64 -7.77 35.76
CA ILE A 127 -8.07 -6.42 35.94
C ILE A 127 -9.07 -5.41 35.39
N LEU A 128 -9.39 -4.37 36.17
CA LEU A 128 -10.34 -3.33 35.79
C LEU A 128 -9.66 -1.97 35.68
N VAL A 129 -9.66 -1.38 34.49
CA VAL A 129 -9.19 -0.02 34.23
C VAL A 129 -10.39 0.93 34.24
N VAL A 130 -10.35 1.95 35.10
CA VAL A 130 -11.44 2.93 35.26
C VAL A 130 -10.95 4.33 34.90
N GLU A 131 -11.69 5.04 34.06
CA GLU A 131 -11.37 6.43 33.70
C GLU A 131 -11.47 7.39 34.90
N LYS A 132 -12.64 7.42 35.53
CA LYS A 132 -13.04 8.48 36.46
C LYS A 132 -12.75 8.10 37.90
N GLU A 133 -12.04 8.98 38.63
CA GLU A 133 -11.69 8.76 40.03
C GLU A 133 -12.92 8.54 40.93
N ALA A 134 -14.01 9.26 40.67
CA ALA A 134 -15.25 9.08 41.44
C ALA A 134 -15.82 7.65 41.31
N VAL A 135 -15.72 7.04 40.12
CA VAL A 135 -16.16 5.66 39.87
C VAL A 135 -15.21 4.68 40.56
N PHE A 136 -13.91 4.94 40.49
CA PHE A 136 -12.89 4.18 41.21
C PHE A 136 -13.14 4.20 42.74
N ASN A 137 -13.40 5.37 43.31
CA ASN A 137 -13.73 5.53 44.74
C ASN A 137 -15.06 4.86 45.11
N ALA A 138 -16.03 4.81 44.18
CA ALA A 138 -17.27 4.06 44.40
C ALA A 138 -17.00 2.55 44.51
N PHE A 139 -16.10 2.00 43.67
CA PHE A 139 -15.68 0.60 43.77
C PHE A 139 -14.90 0.28 45.05
N MET A 140 -14.16 1.24 45.60
CA MET A 140 -13.54 1.10 46.93
C MET A 140 -14.58 1.00 48.04
N LYS A 141 -15.61 1.85 48.02
CA LYS A 141 -16.66 1.89 49.04
C LYS A 141 -17.63 0.71 48.96
N SER A 142 -17.80 0.14 47.76
CA SER A 142 -18.59 -1.08 47.56
C SER A 142 -17.77 -2.31 47.97
N SER A 143 -17.47 -2.46 49.26
CA SER A 143 -16.75 -3.61 49.84
C SER A 143 -17.53 -4.94 49.78
N THR A 144 -18.59 -5.01 48.97
CA THR A 144 -19.45 -6.18 48.75
C THR A 144 -19.07 -7.02 47.53
N SER A 145 -17.99 -6.71 46.82
CA SER A 145 -17.53 -7.52 45.68
C SER A 145 -16.74 -8.74 46.18
N ILE A 146 -17.32 -9.93 46.05
CA ILE A 146 -16.79 -11.25 46.46
C ILE A 146 -15.57 -11.69 45.62
N HIS A 147 -15.30 -11.02 44.50
CA HIS A 147 -14.35 -11.48 43.49
C HIS A 147 -12.99 -10.77 43.58
N PRO A 148 -11.87 -11.51 43.66
CA PRO A 148 -10.52 -10.94 43.72
C PRO A 148 -10.20 -10.19 42.41
N ARG A 149 -9.77 -8.93 42.52
CA ARG A 149 -9.57 -8.02 41.37
C ARG A 149 -8.46 -7.00 41.63
N ILE A 150 -7.83 -6.53 40.57
CA ILE A 150 -6.97 -5.34 40.60
C ILE A 150 -7.67 -4.22 39.83
N ILE A 151 -7.84 -3.05 40.44
CA ILE A 151 -8.45 -1.88 39.81
C ILE A 151 -7.38 -0.81 39.60
N ILE A 152 -7.32 -0.21 38.41
CA ILE A 152 -6.36 0.83 38.06
C ILE A 152 -7.12 2.05 37.51
N THR A 153 -6.73 3.26 37.92
CA THR A 153 -7.22 4.51 37.31
C THR A 153 -6.08 5.50 37.10
N ALA A 154 -6.14 6.27 36.00
CA ALA A 154 -5.25 7.40 35.79
C ALA A 154 -5.93 8.77 35.98
N ARG A 155 -7.16 8.76 36.51
CA ARG A 155 -7.99 9.96 36.71
C ARG A 155 -8.16 10.73 35.38
N GLY A 156 -8.58 10.01 34.33
CA GLY A 156 -8.64 10.47 32.94
C GLY A 156 -7.56 9.82 32.06
N PHE A 157 -6.94 10.60 31.17
CA PHE A 157 -5.92 10.10 30.23
C PHE A 157 -4.74 9.43 30.94
N PRO A 158 -4.30 8.23 30.56
CA PRO A 158 -3.19 7.58 31.23
C PRO A 158 -1.85 8.27 31.01
N ASP A 159 -1.04 8.35 32.06
CA ASP A 159 0.39 8.65 32.00
C ASP A 159 1.20 7.42 31.56
N VAL A 160 2.47 7.63 31.19
CA VAL A 160 3.37 6.58 30.71
C VAL A 160 3.53 5.46 31.75
N LEU A 161 3.73 5.83 33.01
CA LEU A 161 3.95 4.87 34.09
C LEU A 161 2.76 3.93 34.28
N THR A 162 1.54 4.47 34.33
CA THR A 162 0.31 3.67 34.47
C THR A 162 0.11 2.71 33.30
N ARG A 163 0.47 3.13 32.08
CA ARG A 163 0.42 2.25 30.90
C ARG A 163 1.45 1.12 30.98
N MET A 164 2.69 1.43 31.34
CA MET A 164 3.75 0.43 31.51
C MET A 164 3.40 -0.58 32.62
N PHE A 165 2.81 -0.09 33.71
CA PHE A 165 2.38 -0.93 34.81
C PHE A 165 1.29 -1.91 34.38
N LEU A 166 0.25 -1.42 33.70
CA LEU A 166 -0.81 -2.27 33.16
C LEU A 166 -0.26 -3.28 32.15
N HIS A 167 0.67 -2.86 31.29
CA HIS A 167 1.32 -3.74 30.31
C HIS A 167 2.05 -4.90 31.01
N LYS A 168 3.00 -4.61 31.92
CA LYS A 168 3.73 -5.64 32.67
C LYS A 168 2.81 -6.56 33.48
N LEU A 169 1.81 -5.99 34.15
CA LEU A 169 0.82 -6.76 34.90
C LEU A 169 0.05 -7.71 33.97
N SER A 170 -0.42 -7.21 32.82
CA SER A 170 -1.17 -8.02 31.85
C SER A 170 -0.32 -9.13 31.23
N GLU A 171 0.97 -8.88 30.95
CA GLU A 171 1.88 -9.90 30.42
C GLU A 171 2.14 -11.01 31.42
N SER A 172 2.25 -10.66 32.71
CA SER A 172 2.53 -11.61 33.79
C SER A 172 1.32 -12.52 34.11
N CYS A 173 0.10 -12.11 33.74
CA CYS A 173 -1.11 -12.94 33.89
C CYS A 173 -1.88 -13.11 32.56
N PRO A 174 -1.43 -14.01 31.65
CA PRO A 174 -2.02 -14.23 30.33
C PRO A 174 -3.52 -14.58 30.36
N ASP A 175 -3.94 -15.35 31.36
CA ASP A 175 -5.30 -15.91 31.44
C ASP A 175 -6.32 -14.97 32.10
N VAL A 176 -5.86 -13.86 32.70
CA VAL A 176 -6.73 -12.92 33.42
C VAL A 176 -7.29 -11.88 32.44
N PRO A 177 -8.62 -11.75 32.27
CA PRO A 177 -9.19 -10.73 31.41
C PRO A 177 -8.93 -9.31 31.94
N VAL A 178 -8.69 -8.38 31.01
CA VAL A 178 -8.47 -6.95 31.29
C VAL A 178 -9.63 -6.15 30.72
N TYR A 179 -10.41 -5.50 31.58
CA TYR A 179 -11.59 -4.72 31.21
C TYR A 179 -11.34 -3.22 31.37
N GLY A 180 -11.86 -2.42 30.45
CA GLY A 180 -11.78 -0.96 30.48
C GLY A 180 -13.16 -0.31 30.56
N PHE A 181 -13.38 0.48 31.61
CA PHE A 181 -14.62 1.20 31.89
C PHE A 181 -14.41 2.71 31.85
N ALA A 182 -15.15 3.38 30.97
CA ALA A 182 -15.05 4.81 30.71
C ALA A 182 -16.44 5.41 30.42
N ASP A 183 -16.54 6.74 30.43
CA ASP A 183 -17.79 7.40 30.04
C ASP A 183 -18.10 7.08 28.56
N PHE A 184 -19.39 6.94 28.22
CA PHE A 184 -19.83 6.59 26.86
C PHE A 184 -19.81 7.81 25.94
N ASP A 185 -18.61 8.31 25.68
CA ASP A 185 -18.35 9.45 24.81
C ASP A 185 -17.03 9.26 24.02
N PRO A 186 -16.70 10.15 23.07
CA PRO A 186 -15.47 10.03 22.27
C PRO A 186 -14.19 10.15 23.10
N SER A 187 -14.23 10.85 24.23
CA SER A 187 -13.09 11.04 25.13
C SER A 187 -12.82 9.77 25.91
N GLY A 188 -13.84 9.14 26.49
CA GLY A 188 -13.76 7.86 27.17
C GLY A 188 -13.24 6.75 26.25
N TRP A 189 -13.73 6.70 25.01
CA TRP A 189 -13.18 5.80 23.99
C TRP A 189 -11.69 6.07 23.73
N HIS A 190 -11.30 7.34 23.58
CA HIS A 190 -9.92 7.71 23.31
C HIS A 190 -8.98 7.38 24.48
N ILE A 191 -9.45 7.50 25.72
CA ILE A 191 -8.70 7.14 26.93
C ILE A 191 -8.43 5.64 26.96
N LEU A 192 -9.44 4.81 26.75
CA LEU A 192 -9.28 3.35 26.71
C LEU A 192 -8.40 2.92 25.52
N GLN A 193 -8.56 3.58 24.37
CA GLN A 193 -7.70 3.34 23.21
C GLN A 193 -6.23 3.66 23.50
N CYS A 194 -5.94 4.69 24.31
CA CYS A 194 -4.57 5.01 24.72
C CYS A 194 -3.94 3.88 25.54
N TYR A 195 -4.68 3.23 26.44
CA TYR A 195 -4.18 2.04 27.14
C TYR A 195 -3.95 0.88 26.18
N ARG A 196 -4.89 0.64 25.26
CA ARG A 196 -4.82 -0.49 24.33
C ARG A 196 -3.66 -0.39 23.34
N THR A 197 -3.34 0.82 22.88
CA THR A 197 -2.35 1.07 21.81
C THR A 197 -1.02 1.64 22.30
N GLY A 198 -0.89 1.95 23.59
CA GLY A 198 0.33 2.55 24.16
C GLY A 198 0.43 4.07 24.01
N GLY A 199 -0.61 4.72 23.51
CA GLY A 199 -0.67 6.18 23.29
C GLY A 199 -0.24 6.60 21.88
N PRO A 200 0.11 7.89 21.66
CA PRO A 200 0.53 8.37 20.36
C PRO A 200 1.82 7.67 19.88
N GLN A 201 1.86 7.20 18.63
CA GLN A 201 2.95 6.44 17.96
C GLN A 201 4.37 7.09 17.95
N ARG A 202 4.58 8.21 18.65
CA ARG A 202 5.86 8.95 18.67
C ARG A 202 6.79 8.59 19.84
N SER A 203 6.36 7.74 20.78
CA SER A 203 7.19 7.38 21.93
C SER A 203 8.06 6.14 21.61
N ILE A 204 9.33 6.21 22.01
CA ILE A 204 10.37 5.19 21.73
C ILE A 204 9.96 3.79 22.24
N ASN A 205 9.13 3.71 23.28
CA ASN A 205 8.72 2.46 23.93
C ASN A 205 7.22 2.18 23.82
N THR A 206 6.58 2.50 22.68
CA THR A 206 5.11 2.37 22.53
C THR A 206 4.61 0.93 22.75
N MET A 207 5.38 -0.09 22.33
CA MET A 207 5.03 -1.50 22.53
C MET A 207 4.97 -1.89 24.01
N GLN A 208 5.96 -1.46 24.80
CA GLN A 208 6.08 -1.71 26.25
C GLN A 208 5.07 -0.91 27.10
N GLN A 209 4.20 -0.13 26.45
CA GLN A 209 3.14 0.67 27.06
C GLN A 209 1.75 0.21 26.62
N SER A 210 1.65 -0.78 25.74
CA SER A 210 0.37 -1.17 25.12
C SER A 210 -0.24 -2.38 25.81
N CYS A 211 -1.53 -2.34 26.09
CA CYS A 211 -2.29 -3.48 26.59
C CYS A 211 -3.31 -3.92 25.52
N PRO A 212 -2.89 -4.65 24.47
CA PRO A 212 -3.77 -5.00 23.34
C PRO A 212 -4.96 -5.88 23.75
N ARG A 213 -4.83 -6.58 24.88
CA ARG A 213 -5.87 -7.40 25.53
C ARG A 213 -6.96 -6.62 26.24
N LEU A 214 -6.81 -5.32 26.39
CA LEU A 214 -7.84 -4.48 27.04
C LEU A 214 -9.14 -4.56 26.23
N GLN A 215 -10.16 -5.15 26.85
CA GLN A 215 -11.50 -5.22 26.33
C GLN A 215 -12.29 -4.01 26.82
N LEU A 216 -12.78 -3.20 25.89
CA LEU A 216 -13.60 -2.05 26.23
C LEU A 216 -14.98 -2.56 26.63
N THR A 217 -15.32 -2.46 27.92
CA THR A 217 -16.64 -2.79 28.43
C THR A 217 -17.53 -1.58 28.24
N SER A 218 -17.99 -1.36 27.01
CA SER A 218 -19.01 -0.36 26.76
C SER A 218 -20.36 -0.89 27.19
N ALA A 219 -21.11 -0.12 27.98
CA ALA A 219 -22.56 -0.19 27.89
C ALA A 219 -22.93 -0.03 26.41
N SER A 220 -23.72 -0.96 25.88
CA SER A 220 -24.15 -0.91 24.48
C SER A 220 -24.95 0.37 24.25
N ILE A 221 -24.93 0.92 23.04
CA ILE A 221 -25.84 2.04 22.70
C ILE A 221 -27.31 1.64 22.95
N LEU A 222 -27.60 0.33 22.84
CA LEU A 222 -28.89 -0.28 23.17
C LEU A 222 -29.22 -0.24 24.67
N ASP A 223 -28.22 -0.24 25.55
CA ASP A 223 -28.40 -0.12 27.01
C ASP A 223 -28.79 1.31 27.41
N PHE A 224 -28.36 2.31 26.63
CA PHE A 224 -28.71 3.71 26.82
C PHE A 224 -30.07 4.08 26.22
N TYR A 225 -30.52 3.39 25.17
CA TYR A 225 -31.86 3.61 24.60
C TYR A 225 -32.98 3.36 25.62
N LYS A 226 -32.70 2.58 26.68
CA LYS A 226 -33.64 2.28 27.77
C LYS A 226 -33.55 3.23 28.98
N LYS A 227 -32.56 4.14 29.05
CA LYS A 227 -32.33 5.02 30.21
C LYS A 227 -32.49 6.52 29.87
N SER A 228 -33.28 7.20 30.70
CA SER A 228 -33.77 8.57 30.53
C SER A 228 -32.75 9.70 30.75
N ASN A 229 -31.48 9.40 31.03
CA ASN A 229 -30.48 10.39 31.49
C ASN A 229 -29.31 10.56 30.51
N CYS A 230 -29.60 10.71 29.21
CA CYS A 230 -28.57 11.00 28.21
C CYS A 230 -28.44 12.52 28.00
N SER A 231 -27.20 13.02 27.93
CA SER A 231 -26.94 14.41 27.52
C SER A 231 -26.68 14.48 26.01
N PRO A 232 -27.08 15.57 25.32
CA PRO A 232 -26.82 15.73 23.89
C PRO A 232 -25.31 15.86 23.61
N LEU A 233 -24.84 15.20 22.55
CA LEU A 233 -23.46 15.32 22.07
C LEU A 233 -23.18 16.74 21.57
N SER A 234 -22.02 17.29 21.93
CA SER A 234 -21.60 18.60 21.40
C SER A 234 -21.11 18.49 19.95
N HIS A 235 -21.04 19.62 19.25
CA HIS A 235 -20.46 19.66 17.90
C HIS A 235 -18.98 19.20 17.88
N ARG A 236 -18.24 19.43 18.96
CA ARG A 236 -16.84 18.97 19.10
C ARG A 236 -16.76 17.44 19.21
N ASP A 237 -17.71 16.83 19.90
CA ASP A 237 -17.78 15.37 20.05
C ASP A 237 -18.10 14.72 18.71
N PHE A 238 -19.05 15.30 17.96
CA PHE A 238 -19.37 14.84 16.62
C PHE A 238 -18.17 14.87 15.67
N GLN A 239 -17.40 15.97 15.68
CA GLN A 239 -16.16 16.07 14.90
C GLN A 239 -15.13 15.00 15.31
N SER A 240 -15.01 14.72 16.61
CA SER A 240 -14.10 13.71 17.14
C SER A 240 -14.51 12.30 16.71
N CYS A 241 -15.79 11.94 16.82
CA CYS A 241 -16.35 10.70 16.29
C CYS A 241 -16.06 10.54 14.80
N ARG A 242 -16.31 11.58 14.00
CA ARG A 242 -16.08 11.56 12.55
C ARG A 242 -14.60 11.27 12.24
N ASN A 243 -13.68 11.91 12.95
CA ASN A 243 -12.25 11.69 12.75
C ASN A 243 -11.82 10.27 13.13
N ILE A 244 -12.40 9.70 14.20
CA ILE A 244 -12.17 8.31 14.61
C ILE A 244 -12.67 7.35 13.52
N LEU A 245 -13.90 7.55 13.04
CA LEU A 245 -14.51 6.71 11.99
C LEU A 245 -13.74 6.80 10.67
N LEU A 246 -13.27 7.99 10.28
CA LEU A 246 -12.46 8.16 9.07
C LEU A 246 -11.12 7.41 9.19
N LYS A 247 -10.45 7.48 10.35
CA LYS A 247 -9.22 6.72 10.60
C LYS A 247 -9.47 5.21 10.55
N TRP A 248 -10.55 4.75 11.18
CA TRP A 248 -10.93 3.34 11.20
C TRP A 248 -11.28 2.82 9.80
N SER A 249 -12.08 3.58 9.05
CA SER A 249 -12.43 3.31 7.65
C SER A 249 -11.20 3.21 6.76
N HIS A 250 -10.25 4.15 6.88
CA HIS A 250 -9.00 4.08 6.11
C HIS A 250 -8.17 2.84 6.42
N GLN A 251 -8.06 2.43 7.69
CA GLN A 251 -7.30 1.23 8.08
C GLN A 251 -7.94 -0.07 7.59
N HIS A 252 -9.26 -0.18 7.59
CA HIS A 252 -9.96 -1.38 7.11
C HIS A 252 -10.10 -1.41 5.57
N LEU A 253 -10.36 -0.29 4.90
CA LEU A 253 -10.41 -0.24 3.43
C LEU A 253 -9.07 -0.60 2.77
N THR A 254 -7.92 -0.32 3.41
CA THR A 254 -6.61 -0.68 2.85
C THR A 254 -6.39 -2.18 2.79
N VAL A 255 -6.89 -2.94 3.77
CA VAL A 255 -6.71 -4.40 3.84
C VAL A 255 -7.61 -5.11 2.82
N ASP A 256 -8.87 -4.66 2.69
CA ASP A 256 -9.82 -5.27 1.75
C ASP A 256 -9.51 -4.89 0.29
N LYS A 257 -9.09 -3.65 0.03
CA LYS A 257 -8.63 -3.26 -1.32
C LYS A 257 -7.38 -4.02 -1.75
N MET A 258 -6.44 -4.31 -0.85
CA MET A 258 -5.26 -5.11 -1.19
C MET A 258 -5.62 -6.53 -1.63
N LYS A 259 -6.60 -7.18 -0.99
CA LYS A 259 -7.06 -8.52 -1.37
C LYS A 259 -7.79 -8.51 -2.73
N SER A 260 -8.67 -7.53 -2.97
CA SER A 260 -9.37 -7.40 -4.25
C SER A 260 -8.44 -7.03 -5.41
N VAL A 261 -7.43 -6.20 -5.17
CA VAL A 261 -6.43 -5.83 -6.21
C VAL A 261 -5.57 -7.04 -6.60
N LEU A 262 -5.20 -7.92 -5.67
CA LEU A 262 -4.41 -9.11 -5.98
C LEU A 262 -5.18 -10.11 -6.89
N VAL A 263 -6.49 -10.26 -6.68
CA VAL A 263 -7.37 -11.11 -7.49
C VAL A 263 -7.65 -10.47 -8.86
N PHE A 264 -7.80 -9.15 -8.92
CA PHE A 264 -7.93 -8.44 -10.19
C PHE A 264 -6.64 -8.46 -11.02
N LEU A 265 -5.47 -8.42 -10.37
CA LEU A 265 -4.18 -8.46 -11.07
C LEU A 265 -3.91 -9.84 -11.69
N SER A 266 -4.24 -10.93 -10.99
CA SER A 266 -4.04 -12.30 -11.51
C SER A 266 -4.97 -12.63 -12.69
N THR A 267 -6.19 -12.11 -12.67
CA THR A 267 -7.17 -12.26 -13.76
C THR A 267 -6.84 -11.39 -14.97
N PHE A 268 -6.33 -10.17 -14.77
CA PHE A 268 -5.95 -9.25 -15.85
C PHE A 268 -4.68 -9.70 -16.60
N VAL A 269 -3.70 -10.29 -15.89
CA VAL A 269 -2.50 -10.87 -16.51
C VAL A 269 -2.83 -12.03 -17.46
N SER A 270 -3.88 -12.79 -17.15
CA SER A 270 -4.33 -13.91 -18.00
C SER A 270 -5.05 -13.43 -19.27
N LEU A 271 -5.71 -12.26 -19.24
CA LEU A 271 -6.46 -11.72 -20.37
C LEU A 271 -5.57 -10.98 -21.39
N ALA A 272 -4.44 -10.42 -20.95
CA ALA A 272 -3.51 -9.68 -21.81
C ALA A 272 -2.71 -10.55 -22.81
N LEU A 273 -2.74 -11.89 -22.65
CA LEU A 273 -1.98 -12.84 -23.49
C LEU A 273 -2.75 -13.37 -24.71
N ALA A 274 -4.05 -13.08 -24.84
CA ALA A 274 -4.88 -13.60 -25.91
C ALA A 274 -5.20 -12.53 -26.97
N THR A 275 -4.23 -12.24 -27.85
CA THR A 275 -4.52 -11.58 -29.14
C THR A 275 -4.62 -12.65 -30.23
N SER A 276 -5.84 -12.95 -30.69
CA SER A 276 -6.06 -13.88 -31.80
C SER A 276 -5.66 -13.23 -33.13
N LYS A 277 -4.44 -13.50 -33.60
CA LYS A 277 -4.09 -13.36 -35.02
C LYS A 277 -4.47 -14.66 -35.73
N ILE A 278 -5.23 -14.58 -36.82
CA ILE A 278 -5.59 -15.75 -37.63
C ILE A 278 -4.32 -16.24 -38.33
N SER A 279 -3.88 -17.44 -38.00
CA SER A 279 -2.72 -18.09 -38.63
C SER A 279 -3.11 -19.49 -39.08
N LEU A 280 -2.74 -19.84 -40.31
CA LEU A 280 -2.96 -21.15 -40.88
C LEU A 280 -1.70 -21.99 -40.66
N ALA A 281 -1.87 -23.20 -40.13
CA ALA A 281 -0.78 -24.17 -39.99
C ALA A 281 -0.79 -25.10 -41.20
N VAL A 282 0.30 -25.15 -41.96
CA VAL A 282 0.49 -25.99 -43.15
C VAL A 282 1.44 -27.14 -42.78
N PRO A 283 0.93 -28.38 -42.63
CA PRO A 283 1.74 -29.54 -42.28
C PRO A 283 2.82 -29.86 -43.32
N ALA A 284 3.76 -30.73 -42.93
CA ALA A 284 4.81 -31.21 -43.81
C ALA A 284 4.24 -31.95 -45.03
N PHE A 285 4.74 -31.64 -46.23
CA PHE A 285 4.28 -32.24 -47.50
C PHE A 285 2.79 -32.10 -47.79
N ALA A 286 2.11 -31.15 -47.15
CA ALA A 286 0.68 -30.93 -47.30
C ALA A 286 0.38 -29.65 -48.10
N LYS A 287 -0.84 -29.56 -48.63
CA LYS A 287 -1.40 -28.37 -49.28
C LYS A 287 -2.68 -27.99 -48.55
N GLU A 288 -2.73 -26.77 -48.03
CA GLU A 288 -3.89 -26.20 -47.35
C GLU A 288 -4.44 -25.04 -48.18
N CYS A 289 -5.75 -24.98 -48.37
CA CYS A 289 -6.40 -23.99 -49.22
C CYS A 289 -7.49 -23.23 -48.47
N ILE A 290 -7.60 -21.94 -48.80
CA ILE A 290 -8.60 -21.03 -48.26
C ILE A 290 -9.46 -20.54 -49.42
N TYR A 291 -10.77 -20.47 -49.21
CA TYR A 291 -11.74 -20.10 -50.23
C TYR A 291 -12.35 -18.74 -49.93
N HIS A 292 -12.51 -17.92 -50.96
CA HIS A 292 -13.16 -16.62 -50.86
C HIS A 292 -14.08 -16.41 -52.06
N ASP A 293 -15.35 -16.15 -51.79
CA ASP A 293 -16.37 -15.94 -52.83
C ASP A 293 -16.47 -14.46 -53.18
N LEU A 294 -16.35 -14.16 -54.47
CA LEU A 294 -16.42 -12.81 -54.99
C LEU A 294 -17.76 -12.59 -55.70
N LEU A 295 -18.55 -11.62 -55.20
CA LEU A 295 -19.96 -11.44 -55.55
C LEU A 295 -20.21 -10.28 -56.54
N GLU A 296 -19.29 -9.33 -56.69
CA GLU A 296 -19.42 -8.15 -57.56
C GLU A 296 -18.22 -7.99 -58.51
N GLU A 297 -18.44 -7.57 -59.77
CA GLU A 297 -17.38 -7.50 -60.79
C GLU A 297 -16.40 -6.32 -60.61
N SER A 298 -16.76 -5.31 -59.82
CA SER A 298 -16.00 -4.05 -59.67
C SER A 298 -14.92 -4.07 -58.58
N GLU A 299 -14.74 -5.20 -57.89
CA GLU A 299 -13.83 -5.32 -56.76
C GLU A 299 -12.44 -5.79 -57.20
N SER A 300 -11.38 -5.20 -56.65
CA SER A 300 -10.02 -5.74 -56.79
C SER A 300 -9.61 -6.38 -55.48
N LEU A 301 -9.09 -7.61 -55.52
CA LEU A 301 -8.76 -8.36 -54.32
C LEU A 301 -7.28 -8.18 -53.99
N VAL A 302 -6.99 -7.77 -52.75
CA VAL A 302 -5.64 -7.71 -52.21
C VAL A 302 -5.44 -8.90 -51.30
N ILE A 303 -4.50 -9.77 -51.66
CA ILE A 303 -4.10 -10.90 -50.81
C ILE A 303 -2.63 -10.79 -50.48
N GLY A 304 -2.32 -10.88 -49.19
CA GLY A 304 -0.97 -10.91 -48.65
C GLY A 304 -0.77 -12.13 -47.77
N TYR A 305 0.41 -12.73 -47.82
CA TYR A 305 0.80 -13.78 -46.88
C TYR A 305 2.23 -13.63 -46.41
N GLN A 306 2.49 -14.10 -45.20
CA GLN A 306 3.83 -14.16 -44.60
C GLN A 306 4.00 -15.45 -43.79
N VAL A 307 5.11 -16.14 -44.01
CA VAL A 307 5.49 -17.31 -43.20
C VAL A 307 6.08 -16.84 -41.87
N LEU A 308 5.45 -17.24 -40.76
CA LEU A 308 5.82 -16.84 -39.40
C LEU A 308 6.85 -17.77 -38.75
N THR A 309 6.72 -19.09 -38.97
CA THR A 309 7.56 -20.10 -38.32
C THR A 309 7.75 -21.33 -39.19
N GLY A 310 8.92 -21.98 -39.10
CA GLY A 310 9.23 -23.26 -39.75
C GLY A 310 10.44 -23.14 -40.69
N GLY A 311 11.55 -23.79 -40.32
CA GLY A 311 12.70 -24.04 -41.20
C GLY A 311 13.20 -22.80 -41.95
N ASN A 312 13.25 -22.90 -43.28
CA ASN A 312 13.72 -21.84 -44.18
C ASN A 312 12.69 -20.71 -44.41
N PHE A 313 11.50 -20.81 -43.82
CA PHE A 313 10.38 -19.87 -43.97
C PHE A 313 9.79 -19.77 -45.39
N GLU A 314 9.98 -20.77 -46.24
CA GLU A 314 9.57 -20.74 -47.66
C GLU A 314 8.37 -21.64 -47.94
N LEU A 315 7.41 -21.20 -48.75
CA LEU A 315 6.25 -22.00 -49.18
C LEU A 315 5.96 -21.81 -50.66
N ASN A 316 5.22 -22.76 -51.23
CA ASN A 316 4.64 -22.62 -52.56
C ASN A 316 3.22 -22.06 -52.41
N PHE A 317 2.91 -21.04 -53.20
CA PHE A 317 1.62 -20.35 -53.17
C PHE A 317 0.97 -20.35 -54.54
N GLU A 318 -0.33 -20.63 -54.58
CA GLU A 318 -1.09 -20.70 -55.82
C GLU A 318 -2.47 -20.07 -55.64
N ILE A 319 -2.87 -19.27 -56.64
CA ILE A 319 -4.21 -18.71 -56.76
C ILE A 319 -4.94 -19.39 -57.90
N ILE A 320 -6.11 -19.95 -57.61
CA ILE A 320 -6.93 -20.68 -58.59
C ILE A 320 -8.24 -19.90 -58.78
N SER A 321 -8.58 -19.65 -60.05
CA SER A 321 -9.81 -18.99 -60.47
C SER A 321 -11.05 -19.87 -60.24
N PRO A 322 -12.27 -19.30 -60.25
CA PRO A 322 -13.51 -20.07 -60.19
C PRO A 322 -13.69 -21.07 -61.34
N LYS A 323 -12.96 -20.87 -62.46
CA LYS A 323 -12.94 -21.79 -63.62
C LYS A 323 -11.96 -22.95 -63.46
N GLY A 324 -11.22 -23.00 -62.34
CA GLY A 324 -10.23 -24.04 -62.05
C GLY A 324 -8.86 -23.80 -62.67
N GLU A 325 -8.63 -22.65 -63.31
CA GLU A 325 -7.34 -22.29 -63.89
C GLU A 325 -6.44 -21.59 -62.86
N SER A 326 -5.17 -21.98 -62.76
CA SER A 326 -4.17 -21.35 -61.91
C SER A 326 -3.75 -19.99 -62.49
N ILE A 327 -4.10 -18.90 -61.79
CA ILE A 327 -3.82 -17.53 -62.24
C ILE A 327 -2.38 -17.15 -61.92
N ILE A 328 -1.95 -17.47 -60.69
CA ILE A 328 -0.62 -17.12 -60.17
C ILE A 328 -0.09 -18.34 -59.44
N LYS A 329 1.18 -18.68 -59.71
CA LYS A 329 1.91 -19.71 -59.00
C LYS A 329 3.29 -19.19 -58.63
N GLN A 330 3.63 -19.28 -57.36
CA GLN A 330 4.93 -18.92 -56.81
C GLN A 330 5.49 -20.09 -56.02
N GLU A 331 6.81 -20.28 -56.10
CA GLU A 331 7.50 -21.39 -55.46
C GLU A 331 8.62 -20.86 -54.58
N ASN A 332 8.75 -21.43 -53.39
CA ASN A 332 9.78 -21.11 -52.39
C ASN A 332 9.84 -19.64 -51.95
N GLU A 333 8.69 -18.97 -51.82
CA GLU A 333 8.63 -17.58 -51.38
C GLU A 333 8.33 -17.47 -49.87
N LYS A 334 8.89 -16.44 -49.23
CA LYS A 334 8.75 -16.20 -47.77
C LYS A 334 7.55 -15.32 -47.42
N TYR A 335 7.23 -14.41 -48.32
CA TYR A 335 6.07 -13.53 -48.25
C TYR A 335 5.74 -13.05 -49.67
N ALA A 336 4.47 -12.74 -49.93
CA ALA A 336 4.07 -12.07 -51.15
C ALA A 336 2.77 -11.30 -50.95
N ASP A 337 2.65 -10.18 -51.66
CA ASP A 337 1.43 -9.35 -51.72
C ASP A 337 1.00 -9.25 -53.18
N PHE A 338 -0.28 -9.53 -53.45
CA PHE A 338 -0.87 -9.47 -54.78
C PHE A 338 -2.10 -8.59 -54.79
N VAL A 339 -2.24 -7.83 -55.89
CA VAL A 339 -3.48 -7.16 -56.24
C VAL A 339 -4.05 -7.88 -57.46
N LEU A 340 -5.08 -8.68 -57.24
CA LEU A 340 -5.77 -9.43 -58.27
C LEU A 340 -6.92 -8.58 -58.82
N LYS A 341 -6.86 -8.26 -60.11
CA LYS A 341 -8.03 -7.77 -60.85
C LYS A 341 -8.88 -8.98 -61.20
N THR A 342 -10.16 -8.94 -60.86
CA THR A 342 -11.07 -10.08 -60.89
C THR A 342 -11.25 -10.62 -62.31
N PHE A 343 -11.18 -11.95 -62.47
CA PHE A 343 -11.29 -12.67 -63.76
C PHE A 343 -12.68 -13.31 -63.94
N GLY A 344 -13.69 -12.79 -63.23
CA GLY A 344 -15.06 -13.30 -63.18
C GLY A 344 -15.55 -13.56 -61.76
N LEU A 345 -16.87 -13.62 -61.62
CA LEU A 345 -17.57 -13.92 -60.36
C LEU A 345 -17.40 -15.39 -59.96
N GLY A 346 -17.34 -15.65 -58.65
CA GLY A 346 -17.28 -17.01 -58.09
C GLY A 346 -16.20 -17.20 -57.02
N GLY A 347 -16.04 -18.45 -56.59
CA GLY A 347 -15.12 -18.83 -55.52
C GLY A 347 -13.67 -18.92 -55.98
N TYR A 348 -12.81 -18.05 -55.44
CA TYR A 348 -11.36 -18.11 -55.60
C TYR A 348 -10.77 -18.97 -54.49
N SER A 349 -9.71 -19.72 -54.81
CA SER A 349 -8.96 -20.47 -53.79
C SER A 349 -7.50 -20.07 -53.75
N PHE A 350 -7.01 -19.91 -52.53
CA PHE A 350 -5.65 -19.51 -52.19
C PHE A 350 -4.99 -20.66 -51.45
N CYS A 351 -4.02 -21.30 -52.10
CA CYS A 351 -3.46 -22.53 -51.61
C CYS A 351 -1.99 -22.36 -51.22
N PHE A 352 -1.65 -22.88 -50.04
CA PHE A 352 -0.31 -22.92 -49.48
C PHE A 352 0.17 -24.37 -49.47
N SER A 353 1.23 -24.67 -50.19
CA SER A 353 1.83 -26.00 -50.23
C SER A 353 3.22 -25.99 -49.61
N ASN A 354 3.45 -26.92 -48.69
CA ASN A 354 4.71 -27.05 -47.99
C ASN A 354 5.50 -28.27 -48.51
N PRO A 355 6.52 -28.08 -49.36
CA PRO A 355 7.33 -29.19 -49.86
C PRO A 355 8.37 -29.69 -48.85
N TYR A 356 8.39 -29.13 -47.63
CA TYR A 356 9.40 -29.42 -46.61
C TYR A 356 8.84 -30.26 -45.45
N LYS A 357 9.74 -30.78 -44.61
CA LYS A 357 9.44 -31.72 -43.51
C LYS A 357 8.94 -31.05 -42.23
N ASP A 358 9.07 -29.73 -42.12
CA ASP A 358 8.74 -28.94 -40.95
C ASP A 358 7.34 -28.34 -41.05
N LEU A 359 6.63 -28.26 -39.92
CA LEU A 359 5.33 -27.57 -39.84
C LEU A 359 5.54 -26.06 -40.05
N LYS A 360 4.80 -25.48 -40.98
CA LYS A 360 4.87 -24.03 -41.25
C LYS A 360 3.61 -23.33 -40.79
N LYS A 361 3.77 -22.14 -40.20
CA LYS A 361 2.63 -21.26 -39.86
C LYS A 361 2.66 -20.03 -40.73
N VAL A 362 1.51 -19.68 -41.28
CA VAL A 362 1.34 -18.56 -42.21
C VAL A 362 0.30 -17.60 -41.66
N GLU A 363 0.65 -16.32 -41.61
CA GLU A 363 -0.31 -15.23 -41.44
C GLU A 363 -0.73 -14.76 -42.83
N PHE A 364 -2.03 -14.67 -43.09
CA PHE A 364 -2.57 -14.22 -44.36
C PHE A 364 -3.65 -13.16 -44.14
N SER A 365 -3.79 -12.26 -45.11
CA SER A 365 -4.81 -11.22 -45.11
C SER A 365 -5.44 -11.13 -46.50
N ILE A 366 -6.77 -11.13 -46.55
CA ILE A 366 -7.55 -10.91 -47.76
C ILE A 366 -8.37 -9.64 -47.52
N SER A 367 -8.29 -8.68 -48.43
CA SER A 367 -8.98 -7.40 -48.33
C SER A 367 -9.45 -6.91 -49.68
N LEU A 368 -10.58 -6.23 -49.72
CA LEU A 368 -11.14 -5.62 -50.93
C LEU A 368 -10.54 -4.23 -51.11
N ALA A 369 -9.96 -3.96 -52.27
CA ALA A 369 -9.51 -2.63 -52.66
C ALA A 369 -10.63 -1.91 -53.42
N SER A 370 -11.11 -0.80 -52.83
CA SER A 370 -12.02 0.16 -53.45
C SER A 370 -11.25 1.03 -54.45
N ASN A 371 -11.70 1.06 -55.71
CA ASN A 371 -11.14 1.92 -56.73
C ASN A 371 -11.74 3.33 -56.59
N ALA A 372 -10.94 4.30 -56.14
CA ALA A 372 -11.27 5.72 -56.21
C ALA A 372 -10.73 6.33 -57.52
N ASP A 373 -11.68 6.83 -58.31
CA ASP A 373 -11.64 7.92 -59.30
C ASP A 373 -10.71 7.88 -60.52
N GLN A 374 -11.33 7.87 -61.70
CA GLN A 374 -10.78 8.40 -62.95
C GLN A 374 -11.82 9.29 -63.67
N GLU A 375 -11.59 10.60 -63.62
CA GLU A 375 -12.04 11.64 -64.57
C GLU A 375 -10.87 12.66 -64.64
N THR A 376 -10.50 13.37 -65.71
CA THR A 376 -11.07 13.61 -67.04
C THR A 376 -9.96 14.14 -67.97
N THR A 377 -10.23 14.02 -69.27
CA THR A 377 -9.61 14.62 -70.48
C THR A 377 -8.90 15.98 -70.39
N THR A 378 -7.82 16.16 -71.16
CA THR A 378 -7.56 17.39 -71.95
C THR A 378 -6.57 17.17 -73.11
N LYS A 379 -6.73 17.97 -74.19
CA LYS A 379 -6.09 17.86 -75.52
C LYS A 379 -4.73 18.61 -75.61
N LYS A 380 -3.97 18.23 -76.64
CA LYS A 380 -2.61 18.62 -77.10
C LYS A 380 -2.37 20.13 -77.32
N GLU A 381 -1.17 20.62 -76.95
CA GLU A 381 -0.10 21.17 -77.81
C GLU A 381 1.02 21.85 -76.98
N ASP A 382 2.18 21.21 -76.76
CA ASP A 382 3.52 21.87 -76.77
C ASP A 382 4.67 20.83 -76.70
N VAL A 383 5.09 20.28 -77.85
CA VAL A 383 5.94 19.06 -77.95
C VAL A 383 7.36 19.17 -77.33
N VAL A 384 7.83 20.35 -76.93
CA VAL A 384 9.15 20.50 -76.27
C VAL A 384 9.03 20.84 -74.77
N ALA A 385 8.03 21.63 -74.35
CA ALA A 385 7.76 21.86 -72.92
C ALA A 385 7.04 20.66 -72.29
N ASP A 386 6.20 19.96 -73.07
CA ASP A 386 5.53 18.73 -72.66
C ASP A 386 6.55 17.64 -72.35
N HIS A 387 7.69 17.53 -73.04
CA HIS A 387 8.65 16.47 -72.70
C HIS A 387 9.23 16.65 -71.29
N SER A 388 9.59 17.89 -70.92
CA SER A 388 10.06 18.23 -69.57
C SER A 388 8.94 18.19 -68.53
N LEU A 389 7.72 18.62 -68.87
CA LEU A 389 6.56 18.53 -67.98
C LEU A 389 6.11 17.07 -67.77
N LEU A 390 6.16 16.23 -68.80
CA LEU A 390 5.91 14.79 -68.72
C LEU A 390 7.01 14.08 -67.94
N GLU A 391 8.26 14.54 -68.04
CA GLU A 391 9.36 13.98 -67.26
C GLU A 391 9.26 14.36 -65.77
N ILE A 392 8.89 15.62 -65.48
CA ILE A 392 8.58 16.07 -64.13
C ILE A 392 7.35 15.33 -63.59
N ASP A 393 6.26 15.23 -64.34
CA ASP A 393 5.05 14.51 -63.93
C ASP A 393 5.33 13.03 -63.70
N ARG A 394 6.14 12.38 -64.55
CA ARG A 394 6.61 11.00 -64.31
C ARG A 394 7.46 10.89 -63.05
N ASN A 395 8.33 11.86 -62.78
CA ASN A 395 9.17 11.85 -61.58
C ASN A 395 8.37 12.16 -60.32
N VAL A 396 7.39 13.07 -60.39
CA VAL A 396 6.46 13.39 -59.30
C VAL A 396 5.58 12.18 -59.00
N ASN A 397 5.00 11.53 -60.01
CA ASN A 397 4.23 10.31 -59.85
C ASN A 397 5.09 9.15 -59.31
N LYS A 398 6.37 9.08 -59.68
CA LYS A 398 7.32 8.12 -59.08
C LYS A 398 7.59 8.45 -57.60
N ILE A 399 7.82 9.72 -57.27
CA ILE A 399 8.05 10.17 -55.89
C ILE A 399 6.82 9.94 -55.04
N GLU A 400 5.62 10.21 -55.55
CA GLU A 400 4.36 9.98 -54.85
C GLU A 400 4.15 8.49 -54.58
N LYS A 401 4.39 7.62 -55.56
CA LYS A 401 4.37 6.16 -55.36
C LYS A 401 5.41 5.70 -54.34
N ILE A 402 6.63 6.25 -54.38
CA ILE A 402 7.68 5.94 -53.41
C ILE A 402 7.31 6.44 -52.01
N MET A 403 6.76 7.65 -51.88
CA MET A 403 6.35 8.22 -50.60
C MET A 403 5.18 7.45 -50.00
N ASN A 404 4.20 7.04 -50.81
CA ASN A 404 3.09 6.20 -50.37
C ASN A 404 3.58 4.80 -49.96
N TYR A 405 4.53 4.22 -50.71
CA TYR A 405 5.20 2.97 -50.33
C TYR A 405 5.98 3.10 -49.02
N LEU A 406 6.76 4.18 -48.84
CA LEU A 406 7.53 4.45 -47.63
C LEU A 406 6.63 4.72 -46.43
N ARG A 407 5.54 5.48 -46.59
CA ARG A 407 4.55 5.75 -45.55
C ARG A 407 3.80 4.47 -45.15
N ALA A 408 3.46 3.61 -46.11
CA ALA A 408 2.89 2.29 -45.83
C ALA A 408 3.89 1.36 -45.12
N ARG A 409 5.19 1.48 -45.41
CA ARG A 409 6.26 0.75 -44.71
C ARG A 409 6.47 1.28 -43.29
N GLU A 410 6.48 2.60 -43.08
CA GLU A 410 6.57 3.23 -41.76
C GLU A 410 5.35 2.88 -40.91
N TRP A 411 4.14 2.94 -41.45
CA TRP A 411 2.92 2.59 -40.72
C TRP A 411 2.92 1.11 -40.28
N ARG A 412 3.46 0.21 -41.12
CA ARG A 412 3.66 -1.21 -40.77
C ARG A 412 4.77 -1.45 -39.75
N ASN A 413 5.87 -0.69 -39.83
CA ASN A 413 6.96 -0.79 -38.84
C ASN A 413 6.53 -0.16 -37.50
N MET A 414 5.75 0.91 -37.53
CA MET A 414 5.23 1.59 -36.34
C MET A 414 4.28 0.70 -35.56
N SER A 415 3.43 -0.12 -36.21
CA SER A 415 2.56 -1.06 -35.50
C SER A 415 3.34 -2.19 -34.80
N THR A 416 4.49 -2.59 -35.37
CA THR A 416 5.41 -3.54 -34.70
C THR A 416 6.10 -2.87 -33.51
N VAL A 417 6.50 -1.61 -33.62
CA VAL A 417 7.10 -0.84 -32.51
C VAL A 417 6.10 -0.56 -31.40
N GLU A 418 4.88 -0.13 -31.72
CA GLU A 418 3.83 0.22 -30.77
C GLU A 418 3.35 -1.02 -29.99
N SER A 419 3.18 -2.15 -30.69
CA SER A 419 2.85 -3.43 -30.05
C SER A 419 4.01 -4.01 -29.22
N THR A 420 5.27 -3.78 -29.60
CA THR A 420 6.46 -4.20 -28.85
C THR A 420 6.74 -3.29 -27.64
N GLN A 421 6.44 -1.99 -27.76
CA GLN A 421 6.57 -1.00 -26.70
C GLN A 421 5.61 -1.32 -25.56
N SER A 422 4.35 -1.62 -25.87
CA SER A 422 3.35 -2.01 -24.87
C SER A 422 3.79 -3.26 -24.09
N ARG A 423 4.23 -4.32 -24.79
CA ARG A 423 4.73 -5.56 -24.18
C ARG A 423 5.94 -5.33 -23.27
N THR A 424 6.88 -4.48 -23.68
CA THR A 424 8.09 -4.16 -22.90
C THR A 424 7.77 -3.36 -21.65
N VAL A 425 6.81 -2.43 -21.72
CA VAL A 425 6.34 -1.65 -20.57
C VAL A 425 5.66 -2.55 -19.53
N TYR A 426 4.76 -3.44 -19.96
CA TYR A 426 4.08 -4.37 -19.04
C TYR A 426 5.03 -5.38 -18.40
N LEU A 427 5.99 -5.92 -19.17
CA LEU A 427 7.02 -6.81 -18.64
C LEU A 427 7.90 -6.09 -17.60
N SER A 428 8.27 -4.84 -17.86
CA SER A 428 9.07 -4.02 -16.94
C SER A 428 8.32 -3.74 -15.62
N ILE A 429 7.02 -3.42 -15.70
CA ILE A 429 6.17 -3.22 -14.52
C ILE A 429 6.06 -4.51 -13.71
N ALA A 430 5.87 -5.66 -14.36
CA ALA A 430 5.78 -6.95 -13.68
C ALA A 430 7.09 -7.31 -12.95
N VAL A 431 8.24 -7.07 -13.56
CA VAL A 431 9.56 -7.29 -12.94
C VAL A 431 9.77 -6.40 -11.72
N ILE A 432 9.35 -5.13 -11.78
CA ILE A 432 9.44 -4.21 -10.63
C ILE A 432 8.59 -4.73 -9.46
N ILE A 433 7.35 -5.16 -9.72
CA ILE A 433 6.45 -5.70 -8.70
C ILE A 433 7.05 -6.97 -8.07
N LEU A 434 7.57 -7.89 -8.89
CA LEU A 434 8.20 -9.12 -8.41
C LEU A 434 9.42 -8.83 -7.52
N THR A 435 10.27 -7.87 -7.92
CA THR A 435 11.47 -7.50 -7.16
C THR A 435 11.12 -6.87 -5.80
N VAL A 436 10.10 -6.01 -5.76
CA VAL A 436 9.58 -5.46 -4.50
C VAL A 436 8.97 -6.57 -3.63
N GLY A 437 8.23 -7.51 -4.23
CA GLY A 437 7.66 -8.66 -3.54
C GLY A 437 8.74 -9.56 -2.90
N ILE A 438 9.80 -9.88 -3.62
CA ILE A 438 10.94 -10.65 -3.11
C ILE A 438 11.62 -9.90 -1.96
N SER A 439 11.83 -8.59 -2.09
CA SER A 439 12.47 -7.77 -1.06
C SER A 439 11.65 -7.74 0.24
N LEU A 440 10.32 -7.61 0.13
CA LEU A 440 9.41 -7.67 1.27
C LEU A 440 9.35 -9.08 1.87
N GLY A 441 9.34 -10.12 1.04
CA GLY A 441 9.39 -11.51 1.48
C GLY A 441 10.68 -11.83 2.24
N GLN A 442 11.83 -11.36 1.75
CA GLN A 442 13.12 -11.49 2.43
C GLN A 442 13.10 -10.79 3.78
N ALA A 443 12.59 -9.56 3.85
CA ALA A 443 12.45 -8.83 5.12
C ALA A 443 11.55 -9.58 6.12
N ALA A 444 10.43 -10.13 5.64
CA ALA A 444 9.50 -10.90 6.47
C ALA A 444 10.11 -12.23 6.95
N ILE A 445 10.85 -12.95 6.10
CA ILE A 445 11.53 -14.20 6.48
C ILE A 445 12.63 -13.92 7.50
N VAL A 446 13.42 -12.85 7.33
CA VAL A 446 14.42 -12.42 8.31
C VAL A 446 13.73 -12.11 9.63
N GLN A 447 12.66 -11.30 9.62
CA GLN A 447 11.90 -11.02 10.84
C GLN A 447 11.36 -12.30 11.49
N PHE A 448 10.84 -13.25 10.72
CA PHE A 448 10.30 -14.51 11.23
C PHE A 448 11.39 -15.42 11.81
N LEU A 449 12.55 -15.51 11.14
CA LEU A 449 13.68 -16.34 11.57
C LEU A 449 14.33 -15.81 12.86
N PHE A 450 14.43 -14.47 13.00
CA PHE A 450 14.96 -13.84 14.20
C PHE A 450 13.92 -13.72 15.33
N ALA A 451 12.62 -13.67 15.03
CA ALA A 451 11.56 -13.76 16.05
C ALA A 451 11.50 -15.14 16.72
N GLY A 452 12.01 -16.20 16.08
CA GLY A 452 12.03 -17.56 16.62
C GLY A 452 13.29 -17.94 17.43
N ARG A 453 14.36 -17.12 17.43
CA ARG A 453 15.66 -17.49 18.02
C ARG A 453 15.97 -16.92 19.40
N GLU A 454 15.12 -16.07 19.98
CA GLU A 454 15.28 -15.64 21.38
C GLU A 454 14.87 -16.72 22.40
N LYS A 455 14.35 -17.88 21.98
CA LYS A 455 13.95 -18.96 22.90
C LYS A 455 15.05 -19.98 23.24
N ASN A 456 16.27 -19.90 22.71
CA ASN A 456 17.32 -20.90 22.97
C ASN A 456 18.73 -20.30 23.14
N TYR A 457 18.89 -19.29 23.97
CA TYR A 457 20.17 -19.04 24.62
C TYR A 457 19.96 -19.18 26.13
N VAL A 458 20.36 -20.36 26.63
CA VAL A 458 20.58 -20.66 28.05
C VAL A 458 21.83 -19.93 28.52
#